data_AF-A0A7J3XFU7-F1
#
_entry.id   AF-A0A7J3XFU7-F1
#
_cell.length_a   1.000
_cell.length_b   1.000
_cell.length_c   1.000
_cell.angle_alpha   90.00
_cell.angle_beta   90.00
_cell.angle_gamma   90.00
#
_symmetry.space_group_name_H-M   'P 1'
#
loop_
_entity.id
_entity.type
_entity.pdbx_description
1 polymer ?
#
loop_
_entity_poly.entity_id
_entity_poly.type
_entity_poly.pdbx_seq_one_letter_code
_entity_poly.pdbx_strand_id
1 'polypeptide(L)' 'MDSAVGAGSLLKLLEYHYERGFRGFLVSGGFNHEGYLPLGSEHLNALREFRRGREVFLSVHSGLMPRGLLARA' A
#
# COMPACT_ATOMS: atom_id res chain seq x y z
N MET A 1 5.12 17.55 -7.12
CA MET A 1 4.72 16.14 -6.98
C MET A 1 5.11 15.72 -5.57
N ASP A 2 4.16 15.71 -4.66
CA ASP A 2 4.41 15.27 -3.28
C ASP A 2 4.74 13.78 -3.33
N SER A 3 5.99 13.43 -3.05
CA SER A 3 6.48 12.07 -3.24
C SER A 3 5.87 11.14 -2.20
N ALA A 4 5.02 10.22 -2.65
CA ALA A 4 4.67 9.06 -1.85
C ALA A 4 5.94 8.34 -1.37
N VAL A 5 5.88 7.72 -0.20
CA VAL A 5 6.96 6.84 0.29
C VAL A 5 7.22 5.77 -0.78
N GLY A 6 8.45 5.71 -1.31
CA GLY A 6 8.79 4.73 -2.35
C GLY A 6 8.56 3.28 -1.89
N ALA A 7 8.24 2.39 -2.85
CA ALA A 7 7.83 1.01 -2.57
C ALA A 7 8.83 0.21 -1.70
N GLY A 8 10.13 0.40 -1.88
CA GLY A 8 11.15 -0.24 -1.05
C GLY A 8 11.12 0.22 0.41
N SER A 9 10.84 1.51 0.65
CA SER A 9 10.68 2.06 2.00
C SER A 9 9.39 1.59 2.65
N LEU A 10 8.31 1.47 1.87
CA LEU A 10 7.04 0.88 2.32
C LEU A 10 7.25 -0.55 2.82
N LEU A 11 7.93 -1.40 2.05
CA LEU A 11 8.19 -2.78 2.46
C LEU A 11 8.98 -2.86 3.77
N LYS A 12 10.05 -2.06 3.92
CA LYS A 12 10.85 -2.03 5.15
C LYS A 12 10.02 -1.63 6.38
N LEU A 13 9.10 -0.68 6.24
CA LEU A 13 8.21 -0.27 7.33
C LEU A 13 7.24 -1.38 7.71
N LEU A 14 6.67 -2.08 6.73
CA LEU A 14 5.78 -3.21 6.96
C LEU A 14 6.48 -4.34 7.71
N GLU A 15 7.67 -4.75 7.28
CA GLU A 15 8.49 -5.77 7.96
C GLU A 15 8.83 -5.35 9.40
N TYR A 16 9.31 -4.12 9.58
CA TYR A 16 9.70 -3.59 10.89
C TYR A 16 8.56 -3.69 11.93
N HIS A 17 7.34 -3.38 11.52
CA HIS A 17 6.16 -3.46 12.38
C HIS A 17 5.65 -4.89 12.51
N TYR A 18 5.71 -5.71 11.46
CA TYR A 18 5.31 -7.12 11.52
C TYR A 18 6.15 -7.92 12.52
N GLU A 19 7.46 -7.71 12.52
CA GLU A 19 8.42 -8.30 13.48
C GLU A 19 8.08 -7.91 14.94
N ARG A 20 7.38 -6.79 15.14
CA ARG A 20 6.92 -6.30 16.45
C ARG A 20 5.52 -6.80 16.83
N GLY A 21 4.97 -7.76 16.09
CA GLY A 21 3.69 -8.38 16.38
C GLY A 21 2.47 -7.70 15.75
N PHE A 22 2.66 -6.65 14.96
CA PHE A 22 1.54 -6.03 14.23
C PHE A 22 1.07 -6.96 13.10
N ARG A 23 -0.25 -7.10 12.95
CA ARG A 23 -0.87 -7.97 11.94
C ARG A 23 -1.84 -7.24 11.02
N GLY A 24 -2.26 -6.02 11.37
CA GLY A 24 -3.13 -5.18 10.57
C GLY A 24 -2.41 -3.91 10.11
N PHE A 25 -2.52 -3.60 8.83
CA PHE A 25 -1.94 -2.40 8.23
C PHE A 25 -2.96 -1.65 7.40
N LEU A 26 -3.06 -0.34 7.64
CA LEU A 26 -3.83 0.59 6.81
C LEU A 26 -2.85 1.41 5.97
N VAL A 27 -2.96 1.30 4.65
CA VAL A 27 -2.24 2.14 3.70
C VAL A 27 -3.16 3.30 3.33
N SER A 28 -2.79 4.50 3.74
CA SER A 28 -3.54 5.74 3.50
C SER A 28 -2.55 6.91 3.36
N GLY A 29 -3.02 8.06 2.90
CA GLY A 29 -2.19 9.25 2.72
C GLY A 29 -2.96 10.42 2.09
N GLY A 30 -2.20 11.43 1.65
CA GLY A 30 -2.76 12.52 0.85
C GLY A 30 -3.16 12.05 -0.55
N PHE A 31 -4.26 12.59 -1.05
CA PHE A 31 -4.75 12.32 -2.40
C PHE A 31 -4.21 13.35 -3.40
N ASN A 32 -4.05 12.95 -4.65
CA ASN A 32 -3.75 13.89 -5.73
C ASN A 32 -4.97 14.78 -6.05
N HIS A 33 -4.80 15.77 -6.94
CA HIS A 33 -5.90 16.67 -7.34
C HIS A 33 -7.12 15.96 -7.97
N GLU A 34 -6.95 14.72 -8.41
CA GLU A 34 -8.01 13.90 -8.98
C GLU A 34 -8.68 13.00 -7.92
N GLY A 35 -8.27 13.07 -6.65
CA GLY A 35 -8.83 12.27 -5.57
C GLY A 35 -8.28 10.84 -5.45
N TYR A 36 -7.17 10.53 -6.12
CA TYR A 36 -6.50 9.23 -6.06
C TYR A 36 -5.37 9.23 -5.04
N LEU A 37 -5.25 8.15 -4.27
CA LEU A 37 -4.04 7.87 -3.51
C LEU A 37 -2.90 7.57 -4.50
N PRO A 38 -1.73 8.25 -4.41
CA PRO A 38 -0.63 8.09 -5.37
C PRO A 38 0.14 6.78 -5.18
N LEU A 39 -0.55 5.64 -5.32
CA LEU A 39 0.04 4.30 -5.32
C LEU A 39 0.25 3.81 -6.75
N GLY A 40 1.52 3.58 -7.10
CA GLY A 40 1.90 2.89 -8.33
C GLY A 40 1.88 1.36 -8.21
N SER A 41 2.03 0.68 -9.35
CA SER A 41 2.14 -0.79 -9.43
C SER A 41 3.23 -1.37 -8.52
N GLU A 42 4.34 -0.66 -8.34
CA GLU A 42 5.43 -1.10 -7.46
C GLU A 42 5.00 -1.20 -5.99
N HIS A 43 4.17 -0.26 -5.51
CA HIS A 43 3.63 -0.29 -4.15
C HIS A 43 2.65 -1.44 -3.98
N LEU A 44 1.78 -1.66 -4.96
CA LEU A 44 0.84 -2.80 -4.96
C LEU A 44 1.58 -4.14 -4.97
N ASN A 45 2.66 -4.26 -5.73
CA ASN A 45 3.51 -5.45 -5.75
C ASN A 45 4.21 -5.65 -4.40
N ALA A 46 4.74 -4.59 -3.79
CA ALA A 46 5.33 -4.67 -2.45
C ALA A 46 4.32 -5.13 -1.40
N LEU A 47 3.08 -4.63 -1.42
CA LEU A 47 2.00 -5.08 -0.53
C LEU A 47 1.62 -6.55 -0.76
N ARG A 48 1.58 -6.99 -2.01
CA ARG A 48 1.33 -8.39 -2.38
C ARG A 48 2.43 -9.32 -1.88
N GLU A 49 3.69 -8.97 -2.14
CA GLU A 49 4.84 -9.72 -1.65
C GLU A 49 4.89 -9.76 -0.12
N PHE A 50 4.57 -8.63 0.52
CA PHE A 50 4.48 -8.58 1.98
C PHE A 50 3.39 -9.51 2.53
N ARG A 51 2.21 -9.56 1.91
CA ARG A 51 1.14 -10.47 2.35
C ARG A 51 1.44 -11.95 2.10
N ARG A 52 2.26 -12.28 1.11
CA ARG A 52 2.46 -13.65 0.63
C ARG A 52 3.00 -14.57 1.74
N GLY A 53 2.23 -15.59 2.09
CA GLY A 53 2.61 -16.57 3.11
C GLY A 53 2.57 -16.06 4.55
N ARG A 54 2.02 -14.85 4.80
CA ARG A 54 1.94 -14.24 6.13
C ARG A 54 0.49 -14.08 6.57
N GLU A 55 0.23 -14.27 7.85
CA GLU A 55 -1.07 -13.96 8.45
C GLU A 55 -1.15 -12.46 8.74
N VAL A 56 -1.59 -11.69 7.75
CA VAL A 56 -1.68 -10.23 7.84
C VAL A 56 -2.94 -9.72 7.15
N PHE A 57 -3.55 -8.72 7.75
CA PHE A 57 -4.62 -7.92 7.16
C PHE A 57 -4.05 -6.63 6.56
N LEU A 58 -4.31 -6.41 5.27
CA LEU A 58 -3.96 -5.18 4.57
C LEU A 58 -5.25 -4.49 4.10
N SER A 59 -5.41 -3.23 4.48
CA SER A 59 -6.44 -2.33 3.97
C SER A 59 -5.78 -1.17 3.24
N VAL A 60 -6.29 -0.80 2.07
CA VAL A 60 -5.84 0.37 1.31
C VAL A 60 -6.99 1.34 1.19
N HIS A 61 -6.83 2.53 1.75
CA HIS A 61 -7.77 3.63 1.59
C HIS A 61 -7.39 4.46 0.36
N SER A 62 -7.84 4.04 -0.81
CA SER A 62 -7.43 4.59 -2.10
C SER A 62 -8.05 5.94 -2.46
N GLY A 63 -9.09 6.38 -1.76
CA GLY A 63 -9.93 7.50 -2.19
C GLY A 63 -10.79 7.08 -3.38
N LEU A 64 -10.72 7.82 -4.49
CA LEU A 64 -11.25 7.32 -5.75
C LEU A 64 -10.41 6.15 -6.25
N MET A 65 -11.02 5.22 -6.98
CA MET A 65 -10.33 4.05 -7.52
C MET A 65 -10.14 4.22 -9.04
N PRO A 66 -8.89 4.31 -9.55
CA PRO A 66 -8.66 4.33 -10.99
C PRO A 66 -9.19 3.03 -11.63
N ARG A 67 -9.82 3.12 -12.81
CA ARG A 67 -10.35 1.93 -13.51
C ARG A 67 -9.29 0.85 -13.75
N GLY A 68 -8.04 1.25 -14.00
CA GLY A 68 -6.92 0.32 -14.17
C GLY A 68 -6.54 -0.44 -12.90
N LEU A 69 -6.87 0.09 -11.72
CA LEU A 69 -6.68 -0.59 -10.43
C LEU A 69 -7.82 -1.58 -10.14
N LEU A 70 -9.05 -1.23 -10.51
CA LEU A 70 -10.23 -2.11 -10.37
C LEU A 70 -10.06 -3.43 -11.12
N ALA A 71 -9.47 -3.39 -12.32
CA ALA A 71 -9.27 -4.60 -13.13
C ALA A 71 -8.21 -5.57 -12.57
N ARG A 72 -7.49 -5.17 -11.51
CA ARG A 72 -6.35 -5.92 -10.95
C ARG A 72 -6.52 -6.21 -9.45
N ALA A 73 -7.60 -5.78 -8.82
CA ALA A 73 -7.93 -6.11 -7.43
C ALA A 73 -8.44 -7.55 -7.33
#